data_AF-A0A2T0T4D3-F1
#
_entry.id   AF-A0A2T0T4D3-F1
#
_cell.length_a   1.000
_cell.length_b   1.000
_cell.length_c   1.000
_cell.angle_alpha   90.00
_cell.angle_beta   90.00
_cell.angle_gamma   90.00
#
_symmetry.space_group_name_H-M   'P 1'
#
loop_
_entity.id
_entity.type
_entity.pdbx_description
1 polymer ?
#
loop_
_entity_poly.entity_id
_entity_poly.type
_entity_poly.pdbx_seq_one_letter_code
_entity_poly.pdbx_strand_id
1 'polypeptide(L)' 'MCDNYATHKTPEIKTWLVRHPRFHLHFTPTGSSWLNLVERWFAELTNRKLRRSAVPAENLIHAGDRGSTETHARMQS' A
#
# COMPACT_ATOMS: atom_id res chain seq x y z
N MET A 1 -16.20 -7.01 3.26
CA MET A 1 -15.28 -7.71 4.18
C MET A 1 -14.31 -6.67 4.70
N CYS A 2 -14.24 -6.44 6.01
CA CYS A 2 -13.35 -5.47 6.67
C CYS A 2 -12.55 -6.14 7.77
N ASP A 3 -11.38 -5.59 8.10
CA ASP A 3 -10.68 -5.95 9.32
C ASP A 3 -11.38 -5.36 10.55
N ASN A 4 -10.94 -5.72 11.74
CA ASN A 4 -11.59 -5.32 12.99
C ASN A 4 -11.11 -3.94 13.51
N TYR A 5 -10.44 -3.14 12.66
CA TYR A 5 -9.81 -1.89 13.06
C TYR A 5 -10.83 -0.83 13.49
N ALA A 6 -10.44 0.02 14.43
CA ALA A 6 -11.34 0.94 15.12
C ALA A 6 -12.00 1.96 14.18
N THR A 7 -11.34 2.31 13.07
CA THR A 7 -11.87 3.26 12.07
C THR A 7 -13.13 2.77 11.38
N HIS A 8 -13.41 1.46 11.38
CA HIS A 8 -14.63 0.90 10.80
C HIS A 8 -15.82 0.90 11.75
N LYS A 9 -15.63 1.32 13.00
CA LYS A 9 -16.64 1.25 14.07
C LYS A 9 -17.07 2.62 14.58
N THR A 10 -16.66 3.69 13.93
CA THR A 10 -16.99 5.05 14.36
C THR A 10 -18.50 5.30 14.25
N PRO A 11 -19.05 6.23 15.07
CA PRO A 11 -20.47 6.59 15.02
C PRO A 11 -20.94 7.04 13.62
N GLU A 12 -20.09 7.72 12.87
CA GLU A 12 -20.38 8.23 11.52
C GLU A 12 -20.58 7.07 10.54
N ILE A 13 -19.71 6.06 10.59
CA ILE A 13 -19.81 4.86 9.75
C ILE A 13 -21.09 4.08 10.08
N LYS A 14 -21.40 3.91 11.37
CA LYS A 14 -22.63 3.22 11.81
C LYS A 14 -23.88 3.93 11.31
N THR A 15 -23.92 5.25 11.45
CA THR A 15 -25.05 6.09 11.01
C THR A 15 -25.22 6.01 9.49
N TRP A 16 -24.11 6.01 8.75
CA TRP A 16 -24.15 5.85 7.31
C TRP A 16 -24.68 4.47 6.89
N LEU A 17 -24.26 3.39 7.54
CA LEU A 17 -24.72 2.03 7.23
C LEU A 17 -26.23 1.84 7.47
N VAL A 18 -26.78 2.43 8.52
CA VAL A 18 -28.25 2.41 8.78
C VAL A 18 -29.02 3.07 7.64
N ARG A 19 -28.50 4.17 7.08
CA ARG A 19 -29.12 4.88 5.94
C ARG A 19 -28.95 4.15 4.61
N HIS A 20 -28.02 3.22 4.51
CA HIS A 20 -27.69 2.53 3.26
C HIS A 20 -27.75 1.01 3.44
N PRO A 21 -28.96 0.42 3.54
CA PRO A 21 -29.13 -1.00 3.88
C PRO A 21 -28.60 -1.97 2.81
N ARG A 22 -28.23 -1.46 1.63
CA ARG A 22 -27.57 -2.23 0.57
C ARG A 22 -26.16 -2.68 0.94
N PHE A 23 -25.55 -2.07 1.96
CA PHE A 23 -24.18 -2.37 2.38
C PHE A 23 -24.18 -3.15 3.70
N HIS A 24 -23.71 -4.39 3.65
CA HIS A 24 -23.50 -5.23 4.82
C HIS A 24 -22.00 -5.41 5.08
N LEU A 25 -21.53 -4.88 6.22
CA LEU A 25 -20.14 -5.06 6.62
C LEU A 25 -19.96 -6.40 7.31
N HIS A 26 -19.19 -7.29 6.69
CA HIS A 26 -18.71 -8.51 7.31
C HIS A 26 -17.30 -8.27 7.85
N PHE A 27 -17.14 -8.41 9.16
CA PHE A 27 -15.84 -8.28 9.82
C PHE A 27 -15.15 -9.64 9.88
N THR A 28 -13.82 -9.65 9.70
CA THR A 28 -13.03 -10.84 9.99
C THR A 28 -13.07 -11.14 11.50
N PRO A 29 -13.38 -12.38 11.91
CA PRO A 29 -13.32 -12.78 13.32
C PRO A 29 -11.92 -12.53 13.90
N THR A 30 -11.86 -12.12 15.17
CA THR A 30 -10.60 -12.02 15.90
C THR A 30 -9.92 -13.38 15.93
N GLY A 31 -8.64 -13.45 15.52
CA GLY A 31 -7.89 -14.70 15.44
C GLY A 31 -8.13 -15.51 14.15
N SER A 32 -8.66 -14.88 13.09
CA SER A 32 -8.81 -15.53 11.78
C SER A 32 -7.46 -15.97 11.20
N SER A 33 -7.19 -17.27 11.24
CA SER A 33 -5.94 -17.87 10.77
C SER A 33 -5.69 -17.70 9.27
N TRP A 34 -6.74 -17.42 8.48
CA TRP A 34 -6.63 -16.99 7.08
C TRP A 34 -5.71 -15.79 6.94
N LEU A 35 -5.82 -14.77 7.80
CA LEU A 35 -5.03 -13.54 7.66
C LEU A 35 -3.53 -13.82 7.76
N ASN A 36 -3.12 -14.74 8.63
CA ASN A 36 -1.75 -15.23 8.69
C ASN A 36 -1.31 -15.93 7.38
N LEU A 37 -2.22 -16.61 6.66
CA LEU A 37 -1.92 -17.15 5.33
C LEU A 37 -1.70 -16.04 4.29
N VAL A 38 -2.52 -14.98 4.33
CA VAL A 38 -2.39 -13.81 3.46
C VAL A 38 -1.10 -13.04 3.74
N GLU A 39 -0.75 -12.83 5.01
CA GLU A 39 0.52 -12.22 5.42
C GLU A 39 1.72 -13.00 4.88
N ARG A 40 1.70 -14.33 5.04
CA ARG A 40 2.74 -15.22 4.49
C ARG A 40 2.82 -15.14 2.96
N TRP A 41 1.68 -15.04 2.27
CA TRP A 41 1.66 -14.87 0.82
C TRP A 41 2.25 -13.53 0.38
N PHE A 42 1.96 -12.43 1.07
CA PHE A 42 2.57 -11.12 0.79
C PHE A 42 4.07 -11.09 1.09
N ALA A 43 4.52 -11.78 2.16
CA ALA A 43 5.94 -11.95 2.44
C ALA A 43 6.64 -12.71 1.29
N GLU A 44 6.00 -13.77 0.78
CA GLU A 44 6.51 -14.53 -0.35
C GLU A 44 6.55 -13.70 -1.65
N LEU A 45 5.50 -12.93 -1.92
CA LEU A 45 5.45 -11.98 -3.05
C LEU A 45 6.63 -10.99 -2.98
N THR A 46 6.87 -10.43 -1.80
CA THR A 46 7.95 -9.46 -1.57
C THR A 46 9.32 -10.09 -1.84
N ASN A 47 9.55 -11.28 -1.28
CA ASN A 47 10.81 -12.00 -1.41
C ASN A 47 11.09 -12.47 -2.84
N ARG A 48 10.08 -12.91 -3.59
CA ARG A 48 10.26 -13.47 -4.94
C ARG A 48 10.20 -12.45 -6.06
N LYS A 49 9.42 -11.38 -5.91
CA LYS A 49 9.08 -10.48 -7.04
C LYS A 49 9.53 -9.03 -6.84
N LEU A 50 9.40 -8.48 -5.63
CA LEU A 50 9.77 -7.09 -5.39
C LEU A 50 11.27 -6.90 -5.13
N ARG A 51 11.91 -7.77 -4.34
CA ARG A 51 13.33 -7.56 -3.95
C ARG A 51 14.30 -7.58 -5.13
N ARG A 52 13.91 -8.19 -6.26
CA ARG A 52 14.71 -8.26 -7.49
C ARG A 52 14.46 -7.09 -8.45
N SER A 53 13.39 -6.34 -8.23
CA SER A 53 12.94 -5.21 -9.08
C SER A 53 13.04 -3.86 -8.35
N ALA A 54 13.32 -3.89 -7.04
CA ALA A 54 13.48 -2.70 -6.22
C ALA A 54 14.84 -2.05 -6.51
N VAL A 55 14.80 -0.82 -7.01
CA VAL A 55 15.97 0.06 -7.06
C VAL A 55 16.17 0.64 -5.66
N PRO A 56 17.37 0.50 -5.09
CA PRO A 56 17.70 1.16 -3.82
C PRO A 56 17.48 2.67 -3.91
N ALA A 57 16.92 3.27 -2.85
CA ALA A 57 16.52 4.67 -2.85
C ALA A 57 17.71 5.62 -3.07
N GLU A 58 18.91 5.23 -2.63
CA GLU A 58 20.17 5.93 -2.89
C GLU A 58 20.47 6.05 -4.39
N ASN A 59 20.13 5.03 -5.18
CA ASN A 59 20.37 5.05 -6.62
C ASN A 59 19.38 5.96 -7.36
N LEU A 60 18.21 6.23 -6.78
CA LEU A 60 17.24 7.19 -7.30
C LEU A 60 17.69 8.63 -7.06
N ILE A 61 18.35 8.90 -5.93
CA ILE A 61 18.89 10.23 -5.59
C ILE A 61 20.01 10.61 -6.57
N HIS A 62 20.94 9.70 -6.86
CA HIS A 62 22.03 9.94 -7.81
C HIS A 62 21.62 9.94 -9.29
N ALA A 63 20.49 9.31 -9.63
CA ALA A 63 19.94 9.36 -10.99
C ALA A 63 19.30 10.72 -11.32
N GLY A 64 18.72 11.40 -10.32
CA GLY A 64 18.19 12.76 -10.47
C GLY A 64 19.29 13.80 -10.68
N ASP A 65 20.45 13.63 -10.04
CA ASP A 65 21.56 14.58 -10.09
C ASP A 65 22.28 14.60 -11.45
N ARG A 66 22.43 13.43 -12.10
CA ARG A 66 23.04 13.33 -13.44
C ARG A 66 22.17 13.90 -14.57
N GLY A 67 20.85 13.98 -14.41
CA GLY A 67 19.96 14.58 -15.41
C GLY A 67 20.00 16.11 -15.45
N SER A 68 20.46 16.75 -14.37
CA SER A 68 20.54 18.20 -14.22
C SER A 68 21.76 18.82 -14.90
N THR A 69 22.88 18.10 -14.97
CA THR A 69 24.14 18.63 -15.50
C THR A 69 24.18 18.62 -17.03
N GLU A 70 23.50 17.68 -17.69
CA GLU A 70 23.48 17.58 -19.16
C GLU A 70 22.52 18.59 -19.83
N THR A 71 21.44 18.98 -19.14
CA THR A 71 20.46 19.94 -19.69
C THR A 71 20.99 21.37 -19.70
N HIS A 72 21.85 21.76 -18.75
CA HIS A 72 22.49 23.08 -18.74
C HIS A 72 23.58 23.24 -19.81
N ALA A 73 24.31 22.17 -20.14
CA ALA A 73 25.38 22.21 -21.14
C ALA A 73 24.87 22.39 -22.59
N ARG A 74 23.62 21.98 -22.86
CA ARG A 74 23.01 22.06 -24.21
C ARG A 74 22.32 23.39 -24.51
N MET A 75 22.07 24.22 -23.50
CA MET A 75 21.45 25.55 -23.69
C MET A 75 22.47 26.67 -23.95
N GLN A 76 23.78 26.39 -23.89
CA GLN A 76 24.84 27.37 -24.14
C GLN A 76 25.66 27.10 -25.43
N SER A 77 25.17 26.26 -26.34
CA SER A 77 25.71 26.08 -27.70
C SER A 77 24.71 26.53 -28.75
#